data_AF-A0A9Q0GBI0-F1
#
_entry.id   AF-A0A9Q0GBI0-F1
#
_cell.length_a   1.000
_cell.length_b   1.000
_cell.length_c   1.000
_cell.angle_alpha   90.00
_cell.angle_beta   90.00
_cell.angle_gamma   90.00
#
_symmetry.space_group_name_H-M   'P 1'
#
loop_
_entity.id
_entity.type
_entity.pdbx_description
1 polymer ?
#
loop_
_entity_poly.entity_id
_entity_poly.type
_entity_poly.pdbx_seq_one_letter_code
_entity_poly.pdbx_strand_id
1 'polypeptide(L)'
;MPERIGSRSGVVYWTSLLAKYSRSGFVDEARVLFEVMPERNIVTFNAILSGLANAGRICERRKLFEEMPERNVVSWNAMLLG
;
A
#
# COMPACT_ATOMS: atom_id res chain seq x y z
N MET A 1 -13.24 -10.60 -27.42
CA MET A 1 -13.79 -9.64 -26.45
C MET A 1 -13.59 -10.22 -25.06
N PRO A 2 -12.70 -9.73 -24.19
CA PRO A 2 -12.52 -10.33 -22.87
C PRO A 2 -13.20 -9.50 -21.76
N GLU A 3 -14.27 -10.09 -21.25
CA GLU A 3 -14.57 -10.36 -19.84
C GLU A 3 -14.13 -9.35 -18.77
N ARG A 4 -15.15 -8.69 -18.19
CA ARG A 4 -15.13 -8.00 -16.90
C ARG A 4 -14.88 -9.00 -15.77
N ILE A 5 -13.61 -9.24 -15.44
CA ILE A 5 -13.23 -9.92 -14.20
C ILE A 5 -13.49 -8.94 -13.05
N GLY A 6 -14.27 -9.39 -12.07
CA GLY A 6 -14.92 -8.56 -11.06
C GLY A 6 -14.01 -7.58 -10.32
N SER A 7 -14.40 -6.31 -10.41
CA SER A 7 -13.85 -5.12 -9.76
C SER A 7 -13.82 -5.14 -8.23
N ARG A 8 -14.15 -6.27 -7.58
CA ARG A 8 -14.12 -6.45 -6.12
C ARG A 8 -13.08 -7.47 -5.65
N SER A 9 -12.66 -8.41 -6.51
CA SER A 9 -11.76 -9.52 -6.12
C SER A 9 -10.29 -9.12 -6.22
N GLY A 10 -9.93 -8.24 -7.16
CA GLY A 10 -8.55 -7.75 -7.30
C GLY A 10 -8.11 -6.93 -6.10
N VAL A 11 -8.92 -5.95 -5.67
CA VAL A 11 -8.57 -5.07 -4.53
C VAL A 11 -8.39 -5.87 -3.25
N VAL A 12 -9.26 -6.84 -2.96
CA VAL A 12 -9.13 -7.69 -1.76
C VAL A 12 -7.91 -8.60 -1.85
N TYR A 13 -7.60 -9.13 -3.04
CA TYR A 13 -6.40 -9.95 -3.27
C TYR A 13 -5.10 -9.15 -3.04
N TRP A 14 -4.99 -7.98 -3.67
CA TRP A 14 -3.81 -7.13 -3.55
C TRP A 14 -3.63 -6.58 -2.13
N THR A 15 -4.72 -6.15 -1.47
CA THR A 15 -4.66 -5.65 -0.09
C THR A 15 -4.31 -6.76 0.90
N SER A 16 -4.77 -8.00 0.68
CA SER A 16 -4.40 -9.16 1.51
C SER A 16 -2.92 -9.54 1.35
N LEU A 17 -2.39 -9.50 0.13
CA LEU A 17 -0.96 -9.73 -0.14
C LEU A 17 -0.10 -8.62 0.49
N LEU A 18 -0.45 -7.34 0.26
CA LEU A 18 0.23 -6.20 0.88
C LEU A 18 0.24 -6.31 2.41
N ALA A 19 -0.92 -6.57 3.02
CA ALA A 19 -1.01 -6.70 4.48
C ALA A 19 -0.24 -7.91 5.05
N LYS A 20 -0.03 -8.96 4.25
CA LYS A 20 0.80 -10.11 4.60
C LYS A 20 2.29 -9.74 4.54
N TYR A 21 2.76 -9.19 3.42
CA TYR A 21 4.17 -8.84 3.24
C TYR A 21 4.63 -7.71 4.18
N SER A 22 3.78 -6.70 4.41
CA SER A 22 4.07 -5.61 5.35
C SER A 22 4.20 -6.07 6.82
N ARG A 23 3.58 -7.19 7.21
CA ARG A 23 3.72 -7.78 8.55
C ARG A 23 4.91 -8.72 8.69
N SER A 24 5.43 -9.23 7.58
CA SER A 24 6.52 -10.21 7.56
C SER A 24 7.91 -9.58 7.35
N GLY A 25 8.03 -8.26 7.33
CA GLY A 25 9.30 -7.57 7.09
C GLY A 25 9.73 -7.50 5.62
N PHE A 26 8.91 -8.05 4.71
CA PHE A 26 9.12 -8.07 3.26
C PHE A 26 8.58 -6.78 2.61
N VAL A 27 9.07 -5.64 3.09
CA VAL A 27 8.59 -4.33 2.64
C VAL A 27 9.01 -4.04 1.19
N ASP A 28 10.15 -4.56 0.76
CA ASP A 28 10.64 -4.39 -0.60
C ASP A 28 9.74 -5.15 -1.60
N GLU A 29 9.31 -6.37 -1.26
CA GLU A 29 8.35 -7.14 -2.07
C GLU A 29 6.96 -6.49 -2.10
N ALA A 30 6.51 -5.96 -0.96
CA ALA A 30 5.26 -5.18 -0.88
C ALA A 30 5.31 -3.95 -1.79
N ARG A 31 6.49 -3.32 -1.91
CA ARG A 31 6.70 -2.16 -2.78
C ARG A 31 6.71 -2.53 -4.26
N VAL A 32 7.39 -3.61 -4.63
CA VAL A 32 7.34 -4.13 -6.01
C VAL A 32 5.91 -4.46 -6.41
N LEU A 33 5.14 -5.13 -5.53
CA LEU A 33 3.72 -5.41 -5.75
C LEU A 33 2.92 -4.12 -5.96
N PHE A 34 3.17 -3.11 -5.12
CA PHE A 34 2.51 -1.81 -5.25
C PHE A 34 2.84 -1.09 -6.57
N GLU A 35 4.08 -1.18 -7.04
CA GLU A 35 4.51 -0.58 -8.32
C GLU A 35 3.92 -1.27 -9.54
N VAL A 36 3.67 -2.59 -9.49
CA VAL A 36 3.03 -3.32 -10.60
C VAL A 36 1.49 -3.27 -10.58
N MET A 37 0.88 -2.72 -9.52
CA MET A 37 -0.58 -2.61 -9.45
C MET A 37 -1.13 -1.64 -10.50
N PRO A 38 -2.07 -2.08 -11.36
CA PRO A 38 -2.65 -1.23 -12.40
C PRO A 38 -3.57 -0.15 -11.83
N GLU A 39 -4.23 -0.43 -10.70
CA GLU A 39 -5.10 0.52 -9.99
C GLU A 39 -4.69 0.58 -8.52
N ARG A 40 -4.42 1.78 -8.03
CA ARG A 40 -4.03 2.04 -6.64
C ARG A 40 -5.09 2.91 -6.01
N ASN A 41 -5.50 2.57 -4.79
CA ASN A 41 -6.49 3.32 -4.05
C ASN A 41 -5.96 3.64 -2.64
N ILE A 42 -6.70 4.44 -1.89
CA ILE A 42 -6.27 4.88 -0.56
C ILE A 42 -5.93 3.72 0.39
N VAL A 43 -6.57 2.56 0.22
CA VAL A 43 -6.30 1.36 1.03
C VAL A 43 -4.93 0.76 0.70
N THR A 44 -4.57 0.66 -0.58
CA THR A 44 -3.27 0.11 -1.00
C THR A 44 -2.12 1.01 -0.56
N PHE A 45 -2.29 2.33 -0.69
CA PHE A 45 -1.31 3.32 -0.18
C PHE A 45 -1.13 3.21 1.34
N ASN A 46 -2.22 3.14 2.11
CA ASN A 46 -2.16 3.02 3.56
C ASN A 46 -1.46 1.73 4.02
N ALA A 47 -1.64 0.62 3.28
CA ALA A 47 -0.99 -0.65 3.57
C ALA A 47 0.54 -0.56 3.43
N ILE A 48 1.03 -0.02 2.31
CA ILE A 48 2.48 0.11 2.09
C ILE A 48 3.10 1.20 2.98
N LEU A 49 2.39 2.29 3.30
CA LEU A 49 2.83 3.29 4.28
C LEU A 49 3.07 2.66 5.65
N SER A 50 2.15 1.80 6.08
CA SER A 50 2.27 1.07 7.35
C SER A 50 3.43 0.08 7.31
N GLY A 51 3.64 -0.59 6.17
CA GLY A 51 4.81 -1.46 5.97
C GLY A 51 6.13 -0.71 6.05
N LEU A 52 6.23 0.47 5.40
CA LEU A 52 7.41 1.32 5.42
C LEU A 52 7.67 1.92 6.81
N ALA A 53 6.61 2.28 7.54
CA ALA A 53 6.68 2.71 8.94
C ALA A 53 7.29 1.62 9.83
N ASN A 54 6.74 0.39 9.78
CA ASN A 54 7.25 -0.74 10.56
C ASN A 54 8.71 -1.11 10.21
N ALA A 55 9.12 -0.90 8.96
CA ALA A 55 10.48 -1.15 8.51
C ALA A 55 11.46 0.02 8.80
N GLY A 56 11.00 1.12 9.43
CA GLY A 56 11.83 2.30 9.69
C GLY A 56 12.25 3.07 8.42
N ARG A 57 11.60 2.82 7.27
CA ARG A 57 11.92 3.45 5.98
C ARG A 57 11.24 4.81 5.83
N ILE A 58 11.61 5.73 6.70
CA ILE A 58 10.98 7.05 6.86
C ILE A 58 11.02 7.88 5.56
N CYS A 59 12.15 7.87 4.84
CA CYS A 59 12.30 8.63 3.59
C CYS A 59 11.34 8.13 2.51
N GLU A 60 11.21 6.82 2.37
CA GLU A 60 10.33 6.19 1.40
C GLU A 60 8.86 6.37 1.78
N ARG A 61 8.53 6.22 3.06
CA ARG A 61 7.20 6.50 3.60
C ARG A 61 6.77 7.92 3.27
N ARG A 62 7.65 8.90 3.50
CA ARG A 62 7.37 10.32 3.22
C ARG A 62 7.12 10.57 1.73
N LYS A 63 8.01 10.09 0.86
CA LYS A 63 7.85 10.23 -0.60
C LYS A 63 6.51 9.66 -1.06
N LEU A 64 6.17 8.47 -0.58
CA LEU A 64 4.92 7.83 -0.96
C LEU A 64 3.69 8.61 -0.44
N PHE A 65 3.76 9.15 0.77
CA PHE A 65 2.70 9.99 1.32
C PHE A 65 2.50 11.29 0.52
N GLU A 66 3.57 11.85 -0.05
CA GLU A 66 3.52 13.00 -0.94
C GLU A 66 2.89 12.66 -2.30
N GLU A 67 3.12 11.45 -2.81
CA GLU A 67 2.53 10.94 -4.06
C GLU A 67 1.04 10.57 -3.94
N MET A 68 0.49 10.49 -2.72
CA MET A 68 -0.93 10.16 -2.52
C MET A 68 -1.84 11.23 -3.12
N PRO A 69 -2.75 10.87 -4.06
CA PRO A 69 -3.72 11.82 -4.62
C PRO A 69 -4.74 12.27 -3.59
N GLU A 70 -5.12 11.39 -2.67
CA GLU A 70 -6.02 11.67 -1.56
C GLU A 70 -5.49 11.04 -0.27
N ARG A 71 -5.69 11.73 0.86
CA ARG A 71 -5.18 11.35 2.19
C ARG A 71 -6.32 11.29 3.17
N ASN A 72 -6.30 10.30 4.06
CA ASN A 72 -7.29 10.19 5.13
C ASN A 72 -6.61 10.05 6.50
N VAL A 73 -7.42 9.93 7.54
CA VAL A 73 -6.96 9.79 8.93
C VAL A 73 -5.96 8.63 9.08
N VAL A 74 -6.15 7.54 8.33
CA VAL A 74 -5.23 6.38 8.36
C VAL A 74 -3.87 6.74 7.74
N SER A 75 -3.86 7.50 6.64
CA SER A 75 -2.61 7.98 6.01
C SER A 75 -1.80 8.85 6.96
N TRP A 76 -2.45 9.77 7.67
CA TRP A 76 -1.82 10.63 8.67
C TRP A 76 -1.34 9.86 9.90
N ASN A 77 -2.13 8.91 10.39
CA ASN A 77 -1.73 8.04 11.49
C ASN A 77 -0.49 7.22 11.14
N ALA A 78 -0.38 6.71 9.91
CA ALA A 78 0.81 5.98 9.46
C ALA A 78 2.08 6.85 9.44
N MET A 79 1.96 8.16 9.25
CA MET A 79 3.08 9.10 9.32
C MET A 79 3.48 9.45 10.76
N LEU A 80 2.54 9.40 11.70
CA LEU A 80 2.76 9.73 13.11
C LEU A 80 3.21 8.53 13.95
N LEU A 81 2.76 7.31 13.60
CA LEU A 81 2.94 6.09 14.40
C LEU A 81 4.15 5.23 13.98
N GLY A 82 4.99 5.71 13.05
CA GLY A 82 6.18 4.99 12.57
C GLY A 82 7.47 5.70 12.87
#